data_AF-A0A7J6HWK3-F1
#
_entry.id   AF-A0A7J6HWK3-F1
#
_cell.length_a   1.000
_cell.length_b   1.000
_cell.length_c   1.000
_cell.angle_alpha   90.00
_cell.angle_beta   90.00
_cell.angle_gamma   90.00
#
_symmetry.space_group_name_H-M   'P 1'
#
loop_
_entity.id
_entity.type
_entity.pdbx_description
1 polymer ?
#
loop_
_entity_poly.entity_id
_entity_poly.type
_entity_poly.pdbx_seq_one_letter_code
_entity_poly.pdbx_strand_id
1 'polypeptide(L)'
;MAQMCPDEVERVVIVSSGIVWTEDQKQELLHKKHGRYGLEILLPQNPCDLRLLVSLSVYKFNPLKWVPEFVVRNFVKATMVYRKEKIEMVEELRTGTLDSNFPALTQETLIIWGDKDHVFPLNLAYQLHRHLGPKSKLEIIKDTGHAANLDSPEIVNALTKSFISTLL
;
A
#
# COMPACT_ATOMS: atom_id res chain seq x y z
N MET A 1 -8.15 9.85 -10.52
CA MET A 1 -7.50 11.17 -10.75
C MET A 1 -6.69 11.20 -12.03
N ALA A 2 -5.51 10.58 -12.11
CA ALA A 2 -4.67 10.63 -13.32
C ALA A 2 -5.39 10.20 -14.61
N GLN A 3 -6.18 9.13 -14.56
CA GLN A 3 -7.02 8.72 -15.70
C GLN A 3 -8.18 9.69 -15.98
N MET A 4 -8.78 10.27 -14.94
CA MET A 4 -9.98 11.12 -15.06
C MET A 4 -9.66 12.52 -15.60
N CYS A 5 -8.46 13.02 -15.27
CA CYS A 5 -7.98 14.36 -15.61
C CYS A 5 -6.55 14.23 -16.18
N PRO A 6 -6.37 13.61 -17.36
CA PRO A 6 -5.06 13.27 -17.88
C PRO A 6 -4.18 14.50 -18.18
N ASP A 7 -4.80 15.62 -18.53
CA ASP A 7 -4.10 16.88 -18.84
C ASP A 7 -3.69 17.66 -17.58
N GLU A 8 -4.25 17.34 -16.41
CA GLU A 8 -3.91 17.99 -15.14
C GLU A 8 -2.84 17.24 -14.34
N VAL A 9 -2.61 15.96 -14.67
CA VAL A 9 -1.65 15.10 -13.97
C VAL A 9 -0.57 14.69 -14.96
N GLU A 10 0.62 15.26 -14.81
CA GLU A 10 1.78 14.92 -15.66
C GLU A 10 2.50 13.65 -15.20
N ARG A 11 2.61 13.46 -13.88
CA ARG A 11 3.38 12.38 -13.25
C ARG A 11 2.64 11.74 -12.10
N VAL A 12 2.83 10.43 -11.91
CA VAL A 12 2.23 9.65 -10.82
C VAL A 12 3.32 8.95 -10.02
N VAL A 13 3.21 8.98 -8.68
CA VAL A 13 4.05 8.17 -7.79
C VAL A 13 3.16 7.17 -7.07
N ILE A 14 3.49 5.89 -7.19
CA ILE A 14 2.82 4.76 -6.53
C ILE A 14 3.80 4.18 -5.52
N VAL A 15 3.41 4.11 -4.25
CA VAL A 15 4.24 3.55 -3.17
C VAL A 15 3.53 2.33 -2.59
N SER A 16 4.19 1.17 -2.66
CA SER A 16 3.75 -0.09 -2.04
C SER A 16 2.27 -0.43 -2.27
N SER A 17 1.76 -0.24 -3.49
CA SER A 17 0.35 -0.45 -3.81
C SER A 17 0.20 -1.46 -4.94
N GLY A 18 -0.34 -2.64 -4.63
CA GLY A 18 -0.69 -3.67 -5.62
C GLY A 18 -2.02 -3.35 -6.30
N ILE A 19 -2.11 -3.57 -7.60
CA ILE A 19 -3.29 -3.23 -8.41
C ILE A 19 -4.02 -4.44 -9.01
N VAL A 20 -3.39 -5.62 -8.99
CA VAL A 20 -3.98 -6.83 -9.59
C VAL A 20 -3.71 -7.98 -8.64
N TRP A 21 -4.79 -8.47 -8.02
CA TRP A 21 -4.78 -9.72 -7.31
C TRP A 21 -5.47 -10.75 -8.20
N THR A 22 -4.75 -11.80 -8.60
CA THR A 22 -5.43 -13.00 -9.07
C THR A 22 -6.27 -13.57 -7.92
N GLU A 23 -7.30 -14.35 -8.23
CA GLU A 23 -8.09 -15.02 -7.17
C GLU A 23 -7.19 -15.83 -6.22
N ASP A 24 -6.15 -16.50 -6.75
CA ASP A 24 -5.17 -17.21 -5.91
C ASP A 24 -4.39 -16.28 -4.98
N GLN A 25 -3.95 -15.11 -5.47
CA GLN A 25 -3.25 -14.12 -4.63
C GLN A 25 -4.19 -13.47 -3.61
N LYS A 26 -5.47 -13.26 -3.96
CA LYS A 26 -6.50 -12.84 -3.00
C LYS A 26 -6.65 -13.90 -1.91
N GLN A 27 -6.77 -15.18 -2.29
CA GLN A 27 -6.89 -16.28 -1.33
C GLN A 27 -5.65 -16.39 -0.43
N GLU A 28 -4.44 -16.20 -0.95
CA GLU A 28 -3.20 -16.22 -0.17
C GLU A 28 -3.10 -15.06 0.83
N LEU A 29 -3.53 -13.86 0.44
CA LEU A 29 -3.68 -12.72 1.36
C LEU A 29 -4.74 -12.99 2.43
N LEU A 30 -5.89 -13.52 2.01
CA LEU A 30 -7.05 -13.76 2.86
C LEU A 30 -6.84 -14.95 3.79
N HIS A 31 -5.89 -15.83 3.46
CA HIS A 31 -5.50 -16.96 4.29
C HIS A 31 -5.06 -16.45 5.66
N LYS A 32 -5.47 -17.18 6.71
CA LYS A 32 -5.28 -16.77 8.10
C LYS A 32 -3.81 -16.44 8.42
N LYS A 33 -3.45 -15.17 8.38
CA LYS A 33 -2.31 -14.65 9.15
C LYS A 33 -2.80 -14.43 10.57
N HIS A 34 -2.27 -15.21 11.52
CA HIS A 34 -2.56 -15.07 12.95
C HIS A 34 -4.04 -15.24 13.35
N GLY A 35 -4.81 -16.01 12.57
CA GLY A 35 -6.20 -16.39 12.92
C GLY A 35 -7.30 -15.45 12.46
N ARG A 36 -6.99 -14.36 11.72
CA ARG A 36 -7.96 -13.41 11.15
C ARG A 36 -7.88 -13.38 9.63
N TYR A 37 -8.97 -12.96 8.97
CA TYR A 37 -8.96 -12.81 7.52
C TYR A 37 -8.08 -11.61 7.14
N GLY A 38 -7.18 -11.79 6.17
CA GLY A 38 -6.08 -10.84 5.91
C GLY A 38 -6.50 -9.39 5.60
N LEU A 39 -7.74 -9.14 5.15
CA LEU A 39 -8.25 -7.78 4.97
C LEU A 39 -8.93 -7.20 6.21
N GLU A 40 -9.39 -8.02 7.16
CA GLU A 40 -9.96 -7.54 8.43
C GLU A 40 -8.93 -6.78 9.26
N ILE A 41 -7.65 -7.09 9.08
CA ILE A 41 -6.54 -6.41 9.77
C ILE A 41 -6.39 -4.94 9.35
N LEU A 42 -6.88 -4.57 8.15
CA LEU A 42 -6.86 -3.19 7.67
C LEU A 42 -7.75 -2.28 8.54
N LEU A 43 -8.67 -2.87 9.31
CA LEU A 43 -9.63 -2.17 10.14
C LEU A 43 -9.47 -2.57 11.62
N PRO A 44 -8.42 -2.08 12.31
CA PRO A 44 -8.11 -2.49 13.68
C PRO A 44 -9.24 -2.12 14.65
N GLN A 45 -9.70 -3.06 15.48
CA GLN A 45 -10.81 -2.83 16.43
C GLN A 45 -10.33 -2.45 17.83
N ASN A 46 -9.07 -2.77 18.15
CA ASN A 46 -8.47 -2.55 19.45
C ASN A 46 -6.96 -2.27 19.29
N PRO A 47 -6.26 -1.82 20.36
CA PRO A 47 -4.83 -1.53 20.30
C PRO A 47 -3.95 -2.70 19.85
N CYS A 48 -4.30 -3.95 20.18
CA CYS A 48 -3.54 -5.13 19.76
C CYS A 48 -3.62 -5.30 18.24
N ASP A 49 -4.78 -5.07 17.64
CA ASP A 49 -4.97 -5.14 16.19
C ASP A 49 -4.11 -4.11 15.47
N LEU A 50 -4.10 -2.88 15.99
CA LEU A 50 -3.28 -1.80 15.42
C LEU A 50 -1.78 -2.11 15.54
N ARG A 51 -1.35 -2.68 16.67
CA ARG A 51 0.04 -3.13 16.85
C ARG A 51 0.41 -4.24 15.86
N LEU A 52 -0.50 -5.18 15.63
CA LEU A 52 -0.30 -6.24 14.64
C LEU A 52 -0.21 -5.67 13.21
N LEU A 53 -1.14 -4.79 12.82
CA LEU A 53 -1.14 -4.11 11.53
C LEU A 53 0.19 -3.39 11.29
N VAL A 54 0.65 -2.59 12.26
CA VAL A 54 1.94 -1.89 12.16
C VAL A 54 3.10 -2.86 12.07
N SER A 55 3.12 -3.95 12.85
CA SER A 55 4.20 -4.93 12.79
C SER A 55 4.30 -5.70 11.48
N LEU A 56 3.18 -5.80 10.74
CA LEU A 56 3.19 -6.40 9.40
C LEU A 56 3.66 -5.40 8.34
N SER A 57 3.41 -4.10 8.54
CA SER A 57 3.71 -3.07 7.55
C SER A 57 5.11 -2.48 7.68
N VAL A 58 5.64 -2.31 8.90
CA VAL A 58 6.91 -1.65 9.17
C VAL A 58 7.97 -2.71 9.49
N TYR A 59 9.06 -2.74 8.71
CA TYR A 59 10.11 -3.75 8.83
C TYR A 59 11.23 -3.35 9.79
N LYS A 60 11.75 -2.12 9.69
CA LYS A 60 13.00 -1.75 10.36
C LYS A 60 12.85 -1.49 11.85
N PHE A 61 11.67 -1.08 12.29
CA PHE A 61 11.43 -0.71 13.68
C PHE A 61 9.96 -0.87 14.07
N ASN A 62 9.70 -0.81 15.38
CA ASN A 62 8.35 -0.83 15.91
C ASN A 62 7.97 0.58 16.43
N PRO A 63 7.26 1.41 15.64
CA PRO A 63 6.92 2.76 16.04
C PRO A 63 6.02 2.79 17.28
N LEU A 64 5.16 1.79 17.44
CA LEU A 64 4.19 1.75 18.54
C LEU A 64 4.78 1.25 19.88
N LYS A 65 6.04 0.83 19.91
CA LYS A 65 6.71 0.40 21.16
C LYS A 65 6.79 1.53 22.20
N TRP A 66 6.98 2.76 21.74
CA TRP A 66 7.20 3.93 22.59
C TRP A 66 5.99 4.87 22.67
N VAL A 67 4.91 4.56 21.95
CA VAL A 67 3.71 5.39 21.90
C VAL A 67 2.88 5.15 23.16
N PRO A 68 2.51 6.21 23.91
CA PRO A 68 1.64 6.08 25.07
C PRO A 68 0.31 5.40 24.72
N GLU A 69 -0.16 4.54 25.61
CA GLU A 69 -1.34 3.69 25.36
C GLU A 69 -2.61 4.50 25.06
N PHE A 70 -2.76 5.71 25.63
CA PHE A 70 -3.90 6.58 25.33
C PHE A 70 -3.91 7.06 23.87
N VAL A 71 -2.73 7.29 23.26
CA VAL A 71 -2.60 7.70 21.86
C VAL A 71 -3.02 6.55 20.95
N VAL A 72 -2.55 5.33 21.24
CA VAL A 72 -2.93 4.12 20.49
C VAL A 72 -4.45 3.91 20.53
N ARG A 73 -5.06 4.06 21.72
CA ARG A 73 -6.53 3.96 21.88
C ARG A 73 -7.29 5.03 21.11
N ASN A 74 -6.81 6.28 21.15
CA ASN A 74 -7.44 7.37 20.42
C ASN A 74 -7.33 7.17 18.90
N PHE A 75 -6.20 6.66 18.42
CA PHE A 75 -6.06 6.28 17.00
C PHE A 75 -7.07 5.22 16.60
N VAL A 76 -7.21 4.14 17.39
CA VAL A 76 -8.22 3.09 17.13
C VAL A 76 -9.63 3.69 17.09
N LYS A 77 -9.99 4.56 18.04
CA LYS A 77 -11.29 5.26 18.02
C LYS A 77 -11.48 6.09 16.75
N ALA A 78 -10.45 6.81 16.30
CA ALA A 78 -10.51 7.57 15.06
C ALA A 78 -10.71 6.66 13.83
N THR A 79 -10.11 5.45 13.83
CA THR A 79 -10.35 4.48 12.74
C THR A 79 -11.77 3.91 12.73
N MET A 80 -12.53 4.01 13.83
CA MET A 80 -13.93 3.54 13.91
C MET A 80 -14.94 4.50 13.24
N VAL A 81 -14.54 5.73 12.90
CA VAL A 81 -15.43 6.62 12.15
C VAL A 81 -15.69 6.02 10.76
N TYR A 82 -16.94 5.98 10.31
CA TYR A 82 -17.40 5.34 9.07
C TYR A 82 -17.00 3.85 8.96
N ARG A 83 -17.11 3.12 10.08
CA ARG A 83 -16.70 1.70 10.16
C ARG A 83 -17.44 0.82 9.17
N LYS A 84 -18.73 1.07 8.96
CA LYS A 84 -19.60 0.26 8.10
C LYS A 84 -19.15 0.40 6.64
N GLU A 85 -18.96 1.62 6.18
CA GLU A 85 -18.52 1.96 4.84
C GLU A 85 -17.12 1.39 4.56
N LYS A 86 -16.23 1.44 5.55
CA LYS A 86 -14.90 0.80 5.45
C LYS A 86 -14.99 -0.72 5.34
N ILE A 87 -15.92 -1.36 6.05
CA ILE A 87 -16.16 -2.81 5.92
C ILE A 87 -16.68 -3.13 4.53
N GLU A 88 -17.67 -2.38 4.04
CA GLU A 88 -18.20 -2.54 2.68
C GLU A 88 -17.10 -2.39 1.62
N MET A 89 -16.20 -1.41 1.78
CA MET A 89 -15.04 -1.24 0.89
C MET A 89 -14.06 -2.42 0.95
N VAL A 90 -13.80 -2.96 2.13
CA VAL A 90 -12.94 -4.15 2.29
C VAL A 90 -13.59 -5.40 1.67
N GLU A 91 -14.90 -5.56 1.84
CA GLU A 91 -15.65 -6.64 1.21
C GLU A 91 -15.64 -6.52 -0.31
N GLU A 92 -15.78 -5.31 -0.86
CA GLU A 92 -15.67 -5.09 -2.30
C GLU A 92 -14.27 -5.40 -2.84
N LEU A 93 -13.20 -5.08 -2.10
CA LEU A 93 -11.84 -5.50 -2.45
C LEU A 93 -11.68 -7.03 -2.45
N ARG A 94 -12.47 -7.73 -1.62
CA ARG A 94 -12.46 -9.19 -1.52
C ARG A 94 -13.22 -9.85 -2.66
N THR A 95 -14.46 -9.43 -2.90
CA THR A 95 -15.40 -10.09 -3.82
C THR A 95 -15.44 -9.48 -5.20
N GLY A 96 -14.97 -8.24 -5.35
CA GLY A 96 -14.97 -7.51 -6.61
C GLY A 96 -14.07 -8.20 -7.63
N THR A 97 -14.63 -8.49 -8.80
CA THR A 97 -13.86 -8.68 -10.01
C THR A 97 -13.28 -7.32 -10.37
N LEU A 98 -12.03 -7.06 -10.00
CA LEU A 98 -11.30 -5.93 -10.58
C LEU A 98 -11.40 -6.11 -12.09
N ASP A 99 -12.04 -5.16 -12.76
CA ASP A 99 -12.16 -5.17 -14.21
C ASP A 99 -10.77 -5.44 -14.78
N SER A 100 -10.63 -6.52 -15.55
CA SER A 100 -9.36 -6.91 -16.19
C SER A 100 -8.82 -5.82 -17.12
N ASN A 101 -9.63 -4.78 -17.37
CA ASN A 101 -9.31 -3.56 -18.09
C ASN A 101 -8.86 -2.44 -17.13
N PHE A 102 -7.90 -2.71 -16.24
CA PHE A 102 -7.22 -1.62 -15.55
C PHE A 102 -6.55 -0.73 -16.62
N PRO A 103 -6.83 0.58 -16.62
CA PRO A 103 -6.40 1.46 -17.70
C PRO A 103 -4.90 1.70 -17.59
N ALA A 104 -4.21 1.50 -18.72
CA ALA A 104 -2.83 1.93 -18.85
C ALA A 104 -2.77 3.46 -18.65
N LEU A 105 -2.07 3.90 -17.61
CA LEU A 105 -1.84 5.32 -17.38
C LEU A 105 -0.98 5.88 -18.52
N THR A 106 -1.35 7.05 -19.03
CA THR A 106 -0.60 7.74 -20.08
C THR A 106 0.53 8.61 -19.49
N GLN A 107 0.51 8.84 -18.19
CA GLN A 107 1.50 9.59 -17.43
C GLN A 107 2.79 8.81 -17.20
N GLU A 108 3.89 9.54 -17.09
CA GLU A 108 5.11 8.99 -16.50
C GLU A 108 4.80 8.55 -15.05
N THR A 109 5.16 7.32 -14.71
CA THR A 109 4.80 6.73 -13.41
C THR A 109 6.03 6.18 -12.69
N LEU A 110 6.28 6.63 -11.48
CA LEU A 110 7.27 6.03 -10.59
C LEU A 110 6.59 5.04 -9.64
N ILE A 111 7.08 3.82 -9.58
CA ILE A 111 6.68 2.79 -8.63
C ILE A 111 7.82 2.63 -7.63
N ILE A 112 7.52 2.80 -6.34
CA ILE A 112 8.48 2.60 -5.24
C ILE A 112 8.02 1.40 -4.41
N TRP A 113 8.93 0.47 -4.15
CA TRP A 113 8.63 -0.76 -3.41
C TRP A 113 9.74 -1.15 -2.44
N GLY A 114 9.38 -1.73 -1.29
CA GLY A 114 10.33 -2.33 -0.36
C GLY A 114 10.59 -3.81 -0.65
N ASP A 115 11.85 -4.27 -0.59
CA ASP A 115 12.18 -5.69 -0.81
C ASP A 115 11.84 -6.63 0.35
N LYS A 116 11.39 -6.08 1.48
CA LYS A 116 10.87 -6.78 2.67
C LYS A 116 9.37 -6.57 2.85
N ASP A 117 8.65 -6.15 1.81
CA ASP A 117 7.20 -6.06 1.86
C ASP A 117 6.56 -7.45 1.99
N HIS A 118 6.10 -7.78 3.19
CA HIS A 118 5.38 -9.01 3.52
C HIS A 118 3.85 -8.85 3.46
N VAL A 119 3.36 -7.64 3.19
CA VAL A 119 1.96 -7.34 2.98
C VAL A 119 1.66 -7.54 1.50
N PHE A 120 2.37 -6.82 0.62
CA PHE A 120 2.30 -6.94 -0.83
C PHE A 120 3.64 -7.46 -1.37
N PRO A 121 3.74 -8.77 -1.66
CA PRO A 121 5.00 -9.36 -2.07
C PRO A 121 5.54 -8.72 -3.35
N LEU A 122 6.87 -8.73 -3.49
CA LEU A 122 7.60 -8.00 -4.53
C LEU A 122 7.18 -8.35 -5.97
N ASN A 123 6.64 -9.56 -6.20
CA ASN A 123 6.10 -9.95 -7.51
C ASN A 123 4.99 -9.01 -8.01
N LEU A 124 4.21 -8.41 -7.11
CA LEU A 124 3.17 -7.44 -7.45
C LEU A 124 3.75 -6.15 -8.02
N ALA A 125 4.91 -5.70 -7.53
CA ALA A 125 5.62 -4.55 -8.07
C ALA A 125 6.00 -4.77 -9.55
N TYR A 126 6.53 -5.96 -9.85
CA TYR A 126 6.89 -6.32 -11.22
C TYR A 126 5.67 -6.50 -12.13
N GLN A 127 4.56 -7.03 -11.60
CA GLN A 127 3.30 -7.13 -12.35
C GLN A 127 2.75 -5.76 -12.70
N LEU A 128 2.70 -4.84 -11.72
CA LEU A 128 2.29 -3.45 -11.92
C LEU A 128 3.18 -2.75 -12.95
N HIS A 129 4.50 -2.89 -12.85
CA HIS A 129 5.44 -2.30 -13.81
C HIS A 129 5.22 -2.83 -15.25
N ARG A 130 5.03 -4.15 -15.41
CA ARG A 130 4.70 -4.73 -16.72
C ARG A 130 3.37 -4.22 -17.27
N HIS A 131 2.38 -4.07 -16.40
CA HIS A 131 1.04 -3.61 -16.78
C HIS A 131 1.04 -2.13 -17.22
N LEU A 132 1.72 -1.25 -16.49
CA LEU A 132 1.85 0.17 -16.86
C LEU A 132 2.78 0.40 -18.07
N GLY A 133 3.65 -0.56 -18.37
CA GLY A 133 4.47 -0.54 -19.57
C GLY A 133 5.61 0.48 -19.50
N PRO A 134 6.09 0.96 -20.67
CA PRO A 134 7.39 1.65 -20.78
C PRO A 134 7.45 3.04 -20.13
N LYS A 135 6.29 3.66 -19.84
CA LYS A 135 6.21 4.94 -19.12
C LYS A 135 6.32 4.80 -17.60
N SER A 136 6.47 3.56 -17.11
CA SER A 136 6.68 3.31 -15.69
C SER A 136 8.14 3.02 -15.38
N LYS A 137 8.59 3.50 -14.23
CA LYS A 137 9.89 3.18 -13.63
C LYS A 137 9.67 2.46 -12.31
N LEU A 138 10.38 1.36 -12.08
CA LEU A 138 10.31 0.61 -10.81
C LEU A 138 11.59 0.80 -10.01
N GLU A 139 11.46 1.31 -8.79
CA GLU A 139 12.54 1.48 -7.81
C GLU A 139 12.29 0.57 -6.61
N ILE A 140 13.23 -0.35 -6.38
CA ILE A 140 13.16 -1.30 -5.25
C ILE A 140 14.15 -0.85 -4.18
N ILE A 141 13.64 -0.49 -3.02
CA ILE A 141 14.42 -0.09 -1.85
C ILE A 141 14.77 -1.34 -1.05
N LYS A 142 16.07 -1.56 -0.84
CA LYS A 142 16.59 -2.63 0.01
C LYS A 142 16.25 -2.39 1.48
N ASP A 143 16.09 -3.48 2.22
CA ASP A 143 15.91 -3.47 3.67
C ASP A 143 14.66 -2.68 4.10
N THR A 144 13.60 -2.69 3.28
CA THR A 144 12.43 -1.81 3.45
C THR A 144 11.14 -2.62 3.34
N GLY A 145 10.21 -2.42 4.27
CA GLY A 145 8.91 -3.10 4.32
C GLY A 145 7.83 -2.42 3.49
N HIS A 146 6.57 -2.78 3.79
CA HIS A 146 5.39 -2.26 3.10
C HIS A 146 5.23 -0.75 3.28
N ALA A 147 5.34 -0.27 4.52
CA ALA A 147 5.31 1.15 4.85
C ALA A 147 6.66 1.80 4.52
N ALA A 148 7.06 1.77 3.24
CA ALA A 148 8.35 2.26 2.76
C ALA A 148 8.60 3.73 3.13
N ASN A 149 7.53 4.53 3.19
CA ASN A 149 7.56 5.92 3.64
C ASN A 149 7.89 6.08 5.13
N LEU A 150 7.72 5.04 5.95
CA LEU A 150 8.15 5.01 7.35
C LEU A 150 9.52 4.36 7.52
N ASP A 151 9.79 3.27 6.81
CA ASP A 151 11.07 2.53 6.91
C ASP A 151 12.25 3.27 6.27
N SER A 152 12.02 3.98 5.16
CA SER A 152 13.07 4.64 4.37
C SER A 152 12.62 6.01 3.86
N PRO A 153 12.17 6.94 4.74
CA PRO A 153 11.59 8.22 4.34
C PRO A 153 12.53 9.06 3.49
N GLU A 154 13.84 9.07 3.78
CA GLU A 154 14.82 9.85 3.03
C GLU A 154 14.92 9.36 1.58
N ILE A 155 14.94 8.04 1.37
CA ILE A 155 15.04 7.43 0.04
C ILE A 155 13.74 7.66 -0.74
N VAL A 156 12.59 7.41 -0.13
CA VAL A 156 11.28 7.66 -0.77
C VAL A 156 11.16 9.12 -1.20
N ASN A 157 11.53 10.06 -0.32
CA ASN A 157 11.50 11.48 -0.61
C ASN A 157 12.50 11.88 -1.70
N ALA A 158 13.72 11.31 -1.69
CA ALA A 158 14.72 11.58 -2.71
C ALA A 158 14.28 11.10 -4.10
N LEU A 159 13.76 9.87 -4.19
CA LEU A 159 13.20 9.31 -5.43
C LEU A 159 12.01 10.14 -5.93
N THR A 160 11.09 10.49 -5.03
CA THR A 160 9.91 11.30 -5.35
C THR A 160 10.33 12.68 -5.88
N LYS A 161 11.21 13.38 -5.16
CA LYS A 161 11.72 14.70 -5.57
C LYS A 161 12.45 14.62 -6.90
N SER A 162 13.37 13.67 -7.07
CA SER A 162 14.08 13.48 -8.33
C SER A 162 13.13 13.25 -9.49
N PHE A 163 12.05 12.49 -9.28
CA PHE A 163 11.10 12.18 -10.32
C PHE A 163 10.24 13.40 -10.72
N ILE A 164 9.73 14.15 -9.73
CA ILE A 164 8.87 15.31 -9.99
C ILE A 164 9.66 16.57 -10.40
N SER A 165 10.92 16.71 -9.97
CA SER A 165 11.78 17.86 -10.27
C SER A 165 12.48 17.78 -11.63
N THR A 166 12.23 16.75 -12.44
CA THR A 166 12.77 16.66 -13.82
C THR A 166 12.14 17.71 -14.78
N LEU A 167 11.32 18.63 -14.26
CA LEU A 167 10.88 19.86 -14.92
C LEU A 167 11.80 21.03 -14.53
N LEU A 168 12.97 21.11 -15.16
CA LEU A 168 13.68 22.36 -15.41
C LEU A 168 14.41 22.25 -16.75
#